data_AF-A0A1C0A707-F1
#
_entry.id   AF-A0A1C0A707-F1
#
_cell.length_a   1.000
_cell.length_b   1.000
_cell.length_c   1.000
_cell.angle_alpha   90.00
_cell.angle_beta   90.00
_cell.angle_gamma   90.00
#
_symmetry.space_group_name_H-M   'P 1'
#
loop_
_entity.id
_entity.type
_entity.pdbx_description
1 polymer ?
#
loop_
_entity_poly.entity_id
_entity_poly.type
_entity_poly.pdbx_seq_one_letter_code
_entity_poly.pdbx_strand_id
1 'polypeptide(L)'
;MQEEGFTLVEILIAITIASIILTSVFSFFNLGFSTWEKRKEDKALEQEWRVVDQFLKRDLHNLFTSDIYNNRFLGDYHGFEGIILTEKGLSKIRYQYNPAKNQLLRQVIDLEKDKLIEETLFLADINLRDLEFSFYDSKNQYWKSDWEYRANQGLPLAVKLELRGKDIELPALVIDIYIEQKY
;
A
#
# COMPACT_ATOMS: atom_id res chain seq x y z
N MET A 1 -42.88 -34.19 55.22
CA MET A 1 -41.97 -33.57 54.25
C MET A 1 -41.32 -32.41 54.96
N GLN A 2 -39.99 -32.42 55.13
CA GLN A 2 -39.25 -31.26 55.61
C GLN A 2 -38.68 -30.56 54.39
N GLU A 3 -38.92 -29.26 54.25
CA GLU A 3 -38.22 -28.45 53.26
C GLU A 3 -36.87 -28.06 53.86
N GLU A 4 -35.78 -28.56 53.28
CA GLU A 4 -34.43 -28.15 53.64
C GLU A 4 -34.18 -26.75 53.07
N GLY A 5 -34.21 -25.75 53.95
CA GLY A 5 -33.89 -24.38 53.58
C GLY A 5 -32.39 -24.21 53.30
N PHE A 6 -32.06 -23.59 52.16
CA PHE A 6 -30.69 -23.25 51.78
C PHE A 6 -29.92 -22.55 52.91
N THR A 7 -28.68 -22.96 53.13
CA THR A 7 -27.86 -22.34 54.17
C THR A 7 -27.33 -20.98 53.71
N LEU A 8 -27.13 -20.04 54.64
CA LEU A 8 -26.60 -18.71 54.31
C LEU A 8 -25.20 -18.76 53.67
N VAL A 9 -24.41 -19.78 54.02
CA VAL A 9 -23.09 -20.08 53.42
C VAL A 9 -23.21 -20.51 51.97
N GLU A 10 -24.21 -21.32 51.64
CA GLU A 10 -24.45 -21.85 50.30
C GLU A 10 -24.89 -20.75 49.33
N ILE A 11 -25.74 -19.81 49.77
CA ILE A 11 -26.09 -18.60 49.01
C ILE A 11 -24.86 -17.72 48.76
N LEU A 12 -23.99 -17.53 49.75
CA LEU A 12 -22.74 -16.77 49.60
C LEU A 12 -21.77 -17.42 48.60
N ILE A 13 -21.63 -18.75 48.64
CA ILE A 13 -20.81 -19.51 47.69
C ILE A 13 -21.39 -19.40 46.28
N ALA A 14 -22.71 -19.59 46.11
CA ALA A 14 -23.39 -19.50 44.82
C ALA A 14 -23.23 -18.11 44.18
N ILE A 15 -23.43 -17.04 44.95
CA ILE A 15 -23.23 -15.65 44.48
C ILE A 15 -21.77 -15.42 44.10
N THR A 16 -20.81 -15.89 44.90
CA THR A 16 -19.38 -15.72 44.64
C THR A 16 -18.96 -16.43 43.34
N ILE A 17 -19.39 -17.68 43.14
CA ILE A 17 -19.15 -18.43 41.90
C ILE A 17 -19.81 -17.74 40.70
N ALA A 18 -21.06 -17.27 40.84
CA ALA A 18 -21.76 -16.53 39.78
C ALA A 18 -21.02 -15.24 39.40
N SER A 19 -20.55 -14.46 40.37
CA SER A 19 -19.75 -13.24 40.13
C SER A 19 -18.43 -13.53 39.42
N ILE A 20 -17.70 -14.59 39.80
CA ILE A 20 -16.47 -15.01 39.13
C ILE A 20 -16.76 -15.37 37.67
N ILE A 21 -17.78 -16.20 37.41
CA ILE A 21 -18.17 -16.61 36.05
C ILE A 21 -18.55 -15.39 35.20
N LEU A 22 -19.42 -14.51 35.71
CA LEU A 22 -19.86 -13.32 34.98
C LEU A 22 -18.69 -12.37 34.66
N THR A 23 -17.77 -12.18 35.61
CA THR A 23 -16.58 -11.34 35.41
C THR A 23 -15.66 -11.93 34.35
N SER A 24 -15.40 -13.25 34.40
CA SER A 24 -14.60 -13.93 33.37
C SER A 24 -15.22 -13.81 31.97
N VAL A 25 -16.52 -14.07 31.84
CA VAL A 25 -17.24 -13.94 30.56
C VAL A 25 -17.17 -12.50 30.03
N PHE A 26 -17.41 -11.50 30.88
CA PHE A 26 -17.31 -10.09 30.49
C PHE A 26 -15.88 -9.69 30.07
N SER A 27 -14.86 -10.18 30.76
CA SER A 27 -13.45 -9.98 30.37
C SER A 27 -13.13 -10.56 29.00
N PHE A 28 -13.60 -11.78 28.68
CA PHE A 28 -13.40 -12.39 27.37
C PHE A 28 -14.11 -11.62 26.24
N PHE A 29 -15.34 -11.14 26.47
CA PHE A 29 -16.03 -10.28 25.49
C PHE A 29 -15.28 -8.98 25.23
N ASN A 30 -14.83 -8.26 26.26
CA ASN A 30 -14.05 -7.03 26.11
C ASN A 30 -12.72 -7.25 25.39
N LEU A 31 -12.04 -8.38 25.65
CA LEU A 31 -10.83 -8.78 24.92
C LEU A 31 -11.14 -9.07 23.44
N GLY A 32 -12.26 -9.73 23.16
CA GLY A 32 -12.72 -10.03 21.79
C GLY A 32 -13.02 -8.77 20.97
N PHE A 33 -13.76 -7.80 21.55
CA PHE A 33 -14.06 -6.53 20.87
C PHE A 33 -12.81 -5.69 20.62
N SER A 34 -11.98 -5.48 21.66
CA SER A 34 -10.75 -4.67 21.52
C SER A 34 -9.69 -5.29 20.59
N THR A 35 -9.68 -6.62 20.42
CA THR A 35 -8.82 -7.29 19.42
C THR A 35 -9.46 -7.38 18.02
N TRP A 36 -10.76 -7.13 17.86
CA TRP A 36 -11.37 -6.92 16.54
C TRP A 36 -11.00 -5.54 16.03
N GLU A 37 -11.25 -4.51 16.84
CA GLU A 37 -11.16 -3.09 16.42
C GLU A 37 -9.77 -2.74 15.89
N LYS A 38 -8.71 -3.07 16.65
CA LYS A 38 -7.31 -2.91 16.21
C LYS A 38 -7.01 -3.63 14.88
N ARG A 39 -7.46 -4.88 14.74
CA ARG A 39 -7.27 -5.68 13.51
C ARG A 39 -8.07 -5.18 12.30
N LYS A 40 -8.95 -4.19 12.45
CA LYS A 40 -9.69 -3.60 11.33
C LYS A 40 -8.88 -2.50 10.64
N GLU A 41 -8.15 -1.70 11.41
CA GLU A 41 -7.30 -0.61 10.91
C GLU A 41 -6.07 -1.16 10.17
N ASP A 42 -5.33 -2.08 10.79
CA ASP A 42 -4.16 -2.75 10.18
C ASP A 42 -4.50 -3.39 8.82
N LYS A 43 -5.66 -4.05 8.73
CA LYS A 43 -6.14 -4.70 7.51
C LYS A 43 -6.51 -3.74 6.39
N ALA A 44 -6.96 -2.53 6.70
CA ALA A 44 -7.30 -1.54 5.67
C ALA A 44 -6.00 -1.08 4.97
N LEU A 45 -4.97 -0.76 5.76
CA LEU A 45 -3.65 -0.40 5.27
C LEU A 45 -2.99 -1.53 4.45
N GLU A 46 -3.02 -2.78 4.93
CA GLU A 46 -2.54 -3.93 4.15
C GLU A 46 -3.28 -4.12 2.83
N GLN A 47 -4.61 -3.92 2.82
CA GLN A 47 -5.42 -4.05 1.60
C GLN A 47 -5.10 -2.95 0.60
N GLU A 48 -4.99 -1.70 1.05
CA GLU A 48 -4.64 -0.58 0.17
C GLU A 48 -3.22 -0.73 -0.40
N TRP A 49 -2.26 -1.20 0.41
CA TRP A 49 -0.89 -1.49 -0.07
C TRP A 49 -0.86 -2.56 -1.17
N ARG A 50 -1.71 -3.59 -1.06
CA ARG A 50 -1.87 -4.60 -2.12
C ARG A 50 -2.50 -4.03 -3.39
N VAL A 51 -3.37 -3.02 -3.28
CA VAL A 51 -3.90 -2.32 -4.46
C VAL A 51 -2.79 -1.47 -5.11
N VAL A 52 -1.98 -0.75 -4.32
CA VAL A 52 -0.81 -0.01 -4.83
C VAL A 52 0.15 -0.94 -5.59
N ASP A 53 0.47 -2.12 -5.04
CA ASP A 53 1.28 -3.16 -5.70
C ASP A 53 0.69 -3.58 -7.05
N GLN A 54 -0.60 -3.90 -7.11
CA GLN A 54 -1.28 -4.33 -8.34
C GLN A 54 -1.25 -3.23 -9.42
N PHE A 55 -1.49 -1.97 -9.04
CA PHE A 55 -1.46 -0.85 -9.97
C PHE A 55 -0.04 -0.54 -10.47
N LEU A 56 0.96 -0.49 -9.57
CA LEU A 56 2.36 -0.31 -9.93
C LEU A 56 2.85 -1.43 -10.85
N LYS A 57 2.57 -2.69 -10.50
CA LYS A 57 2.94 -3.85 -11.31
C LYS A 57 2.33 -3.80 -12.70
N ARG A 58 1.02 -3.57 -12.79
CA ARG A 58 0.32 -3.45 -14.09
C ARG A 58 0.93 -2.34 -14.94
N ASP A 59 1.19 -1.17 -14.37
CA ASP A 59 1.65 -0.02 -15.15
C ASP A 59 3.13 -0.15 -15.54
N LEU A 60 4.00 -0.64 -14.64
CA LEU A 60 5.42 -0.87 -14.90
C LEU A 60 5.65 -2.01 -15.90
N HIS A 61 4.82 -3.05 -15.88
CA HIS A 61 4.84 -4.14 -16.87
C HIS A 61 4.30 -3.75 -18.25
N ASN A 62 3.59 -2.61 -18.35
CA ASN A 62 3.11 -2.03 -19.62
C ASN A 62 3.92 -0.80 -20.05
N LEU A 63 5.09 -0.54 -19.45
CA LEU A 63 5.98 0.54 -19.89
C LEU A 63 6.39 0.36 -21.36
N PHE A 64 6.27 1.44 -22.11
CA PHE A 64 6.57 1.50 -23.53
C PHE A 64 7.69 2.51 -23.80
N THR A 65 8.74 2.07 -24.48
CA THR A 65 9.86 2.91 -24.90
C THR A 65 10.00 2.89 -26.41
N SER A 66 9.97 4.06 -27.03
CA SER A 66 10.27 4.24 -28.45
C SER A 66 11.02 5.55 -28.66
N ASP A 67 11.97 5.54 -29.60
CA ASP A 67 12.75 6.72 -30.00
C ASP A 67 11.86 7.87 -30.50
N ILE A 68 10.73 7.53 -31.15
CA ILE A 68 9.72 8.48 -31.63
C ILE A 68 9.17 9.34 -30.47
N TYR A 69 8.97 8.72 -29.31
CA TYR A 69 8.50 9.37 -28.08
C TYR A 69 9.63 9.68 -27.10
N ASN A 70 10.85 9.84 -27.62
CA ASN A 70 12.05 10.28 -26.90
C ASN A 70 12.52 9.33 -25.78
N ASN A 71 12.01 8.09 -25.74
CA ASN A 71 12.15 7.13 -24.64
C ASN A 71 11.91 7.75 -23.26
N ARG A 72 10.72 8.34 -23.06
CA ARG A 72 10.39 9.04 -21.82
C ARG A 72 10.18 8.08 -20.63
N PHE A 73 11.19 8.01 -19.76
CA PHE A 73 11.05 7.60 -18.36
C PHE A 73 11.90 8.52 -17.49
N LEU A 74 11.26 9.13 -16.48
CA LEU A 74 11.86 10.05 -15.50
C LEU A 74 11.36 9.65 -14.11
N GLY A 75 12.26 9.61 -13.13
CA GLY A 75 11.95 9.28 -11.75
C GLY A 75 12.78 10.09 -10.76
N ASP A 76 12.17 10.40 -9.63
CA ASP A 76 12.82 10.99 -8.46
C ASP A 76 12.32 10.30 -7.17
N TYR A 77 12.75 10.78 -6.01
CA TYR A 77 12.41 10.22 -4.71
C TYR A 77 10.90 10.24 -4.38
N HIS A 78 10.14 11.17 -4.96
CA HIS A 78 8.70 11.31 -4.72
C HIS A 78 7.84 10.68 -5.82
N GLY A 79 8.39 10.23 -6.94
CA GLY A 79 7.55 9.71 -8.02
C GLY A 79 8.27 9.34 -9.30
N PHE A 80 7.48 9.00 -10.32
CA PHE A 80 7.99 8.77 -11.67
C PHE A 80 6.93 9.08 -12.72
N GLU A 81 7.37 9.38 -13.93
CA GLU A 81 6.53 9.43 -15.12
C GLU A 81 7.14 8.65 -16.29
N GLY A 82 6.26 8.01 -17.06
CA GLY A 82 6.63 7.19 -18.20
C GLY A 82 5.52 7.16 -19.25
N ILE A 83 5.73 6.39 -20.31
CA ILE A 83 4.68 6.07 -21.29
C ILE A 83 4.30 4.60 -21.08
N ILE A 84 3.00 4.31 -21.10
CA ILE A 84 2.45 2.95 -21.01
C ILE A 84 1.57 2.65 -22.22
N LEU A 85 1.54 1.39 -22.63
CA LEU A 85 0.56 0.88 -23.58
C LEU A 85 -0.75 0.56 -22.85
N THR A 86 -1.86 1.04 -23.41
CA THR A 86 -3.23 0.77 -22.92
C THR A 86 -4.10 0.25 -24.06
N GLU A 87 -5.26 -0.33 -23.74
CA GLU A 87 -6.25 -0.78 -24.75
C GLU A 87 -6.68 0.31 -25.74
N LYS A 88 -6.54 1.58 -25.36
CA LYS A 88 -6.95 2.76 -26.16
C LYS A 88 -5.77 3.42 -26.90
N GLY A 89 -4.57 2.85 -26.81
CA GLY A 89 -3.33 3.42 -27.34
C GLY A 89 -2.34 3.82 -26.25
N LEU A 90 -1.37 4.68 -26.60
CA LEU A 90 -0.34 5.13 -25.67
C LEU A 90 -0.87 6.19 -24.69
N SER A 91 -0.54 6.03 -23.42
CA SER A 91 -0.84 7.00 -22.36
C SER A 91 0.43 7.37 -21.60
N LYS A 92 0.51 8.61 -21.13
CA LYS A 92 1.48 8.99 -20.10
C LYS A 92 0.96 8.52 -18.74
N ILE A 93 1.79 7.80 -17.99
CA ILE A 93 1.56 7.52 -16.57
C ILE A 93 2.39 8.51 -15.73
N ARG A 94 1.83 8.95 -14.60
CA ARG A 94 2.55 9.69 -13.55
C ARG A 94 2.13 9.17 -12.18
N TYR A 95 3.11 8.81 -11.37
CA TYR A 95 2.96 8.61 -9.92
C TYR A 95 3.65 9.76 -9.21
N GLN A 96 3.00 10.34 -8.20
CA GLN A 96 3.53 11.46 -7.42
C GLN A 96 3.05 11.37 -5.97
N TYR A 97 3.99 11.22 -5.03
CA TYR A 97 3.74 11.42 -3.62
C TYR A 97 3.63 12.91 -3.28
N ASN A 98 2.65 13.25 -2.45
CA ASN A 98 2.46 14.57 -1.87
C ASN A 98 2.58 14.48 -0.34
N PRO A 99 3.75 14.81 0.25
CA PRO A 99 3.95 14.74 1.69
C PRO A 99 3.00 15.63 2.50
N ALA A 100 2.58 16.77 1.94
CA ALA A 100 1.71 17.73 2.65
C ALA A 100 0.25 17.26 2.75
N LYS A 101 -0.20 16.39 1.83
CA LYS A 101 -1.50 15.71 1.90
C LYS A 101 -1.41 14.26 2.36
N ASN A 102 -0.20 13.74 2.52
CA ASN A 102 0.11 12.34 2.73
C ASN A 102 -0.57 11.38 1.72
N GLN A 103 -0.46 11.68 0.42
CA GLN A 103 -1.20 10.98 -0.63
C GLN A 103 -0.27 10.58 -1.78
N LEU A 104 -0.41 9.34 -2.26
CA LEU A 104 0.20 8.91 -3.51
C LEU A 104 -0.83 9.07 -4.63
N LEU A 105 -0.60 10.03 -5.52
CA LEU A 105 -1.44 10.30 -6.68
C LEU A 105 -0.93 9.54 -7.90
N ARG A 106 -1.85 8.91 -8.63
CA ARG A 106 -1.62 8.26 -9.92
C ARG A 106 -2.50 8.92 -10.97
N GLN A 107 -1.91 9.31 -12.10
CA GLN A 107 -2.62 9.92 -13.23
C GLN A 107 -2.27 9.21 -14.55
N VAL A 108 -3.29 8.84 -15.32
CA VAL A 108 -3.17 8.34 -16.70
C VAL A 108 -3.69 9.42 -17.65
N ILE A 109 -2.85 9.86 -18.58
CA ILE A 109 -3.14 10.95 -19.51
C ILE A 109 -2.99 10.44 -20.95
N ASP A 110 -3.99 10.65 -21.81
CA ASP A 110 -3.95 10.36 -23.25
C ASP A 110 -2.76 11.09 -23.89
N LEU A 111 -1.82 10.35 -24.51
CA LEU A 111 -0.55 10.92 -24.97
C LEU A 111 -0.73 11.88 -26.16
N GLU A 112 -1.78 11.71 -26.95
CA GLU A 112 -2.06 12.56 -28.13
C GLU A 112 -2.97 13.73 -27.80
N LYS A 113 -3.96 13.50 -26.93
CA LYS A 113 -5.02 14.49 -26.62
C LYS A 113 -4.72 15.32 -25.36
N ASP A 114 -3.63 15.02 -24.65
CA ASP A 114 -3.23 15.59 -23.36
C ASP A 114 -4.39 15.63 -22.34
N LYS A 115 -5.21 14.57 -22.36
CA LYS A 115 -6.45 14.49 -21.58
C LYS A 115 -6.32 13.45 -20.47
N LEU A 116 -6.60 13.85 -19.25
CA LEU A 116 -6.74 12.93 -18.11
C LEU A 116 -7.81 11.85 -18.43
N ILE A 117 -7.37 10.59 -18.43
CA ILE A 117 -8.21 9.39 -18.63
C ILE A 117 -8.67 8.84 -17.28
N GLU A 118 -7.74 8.73 -16.34
CA GLU A 118 -7.93 8.12 -15.02
C GLU A 118 -7.08 8.86 -13.98
N GLU A 119 -7.66 9.10 -12.81
CA GLU A 119 -6.95 9.56 -11.63
C GLU A 119 -7.28 8.61 -10.48
N THR A 120 -6.25 8.15 -9.78
CA THR A 120 -6.37 7.26 -8.64
C THR A 120 -5.56 7.84 -7.49
N LEU A 121 -6.14 7.90 -6.30
CA LEU A 121 -5.51 8.48 -5.12
C LEU A 121 -5.43 7.39 -4.06
N PHE A 122 -4.22 7.15 -3.57
CA PHE A 122 -3.91 6.12 -2.59
C PHE A 122 -3.39 6.74 -1.29
N LEU A 123 -3.58 6.00 -0.20
CA LEU A 123 -3.07 6.22 1.15
C LEU A 123 -3.70 7.44 1.86
N ALA A 124 -4.89 7.84 1.40
CA ALA A 124 -5.56 9.09 1.76
C ALA A 124 -5.82 9.29 3.26
N ASP A 125 -6.19 8.21 3.94
CA ASP A 125 -6.68 8.20 5.32
C ASP A 125 -5.62 7.68 6.32
N ILE A 126 -4.39 7.45 5.86
CA ILE A 126 -3.27 6.96 6.66
C ILE A 126 -2.40 8.16 7.11
N ASN A 127 -1.53 7.95 8.09
CA ASN A 127 -0.53 8.92 8.54
C ASN A 127 0.88 8.36 8.33
N LEU A 128 1.51 8.68 7.19
CA LEU A 128 2.89 8.29 6.87
C LEU A 128 3.87 9.35 7.35
N ARG A 129 5.10 8.92 7.63
CA ARG A 129 6.25 9.81 7.82
C ARG A 129 6.93 10.12 6.50
N ASP A 130 7.09 9.11 5.65
CA ASP A 130 7.66 9.26 4.31
C ASP A 130 7.20 8.12 3.38
N LEU A 131 7.29 8.35 2.07
CA LEU A 131 7.05 7.37 1.01
C LEU A 131 7.99 7.66 -0.17
N GLU A 132 8.85 6.68 -0.46
CA GLU A 132 10.11 6.88 -1.19
C GLU A 132 10.18 5.95 -2.40
N PHE A 133 10.41 6.53 -3.58
CA PHE A 133 10.74 5.78 -4.79
C PHE A 133 12.25 5.56 -4.90
N SER A 134 12.64 4.40 -5.43
CA SER A 134 14.03 4.12 -5.81
C SER A 134 14.09 3.24 -7.04
N PHE A 135 15.16 3.36 -7.81
CA PHE A 135 15.32 2.75 -9.14
C PHE A 135 16.58 1.88 -9.17
N TYR A 136 16.47 0.61 -9.53
CA TYR A 136 17.62 -0.31 -9.50
C TYR A 136 18.46 -0.21 -10.77
N ASP A 137 19.72 0.20 -10.59
CA ASP A 137 20.73 0.21 -11.64
C ASP A 137 21.35 -1.19 -11.80
N SER A 138 21.04 -1.87 -12.90
CA SER A 138 21.61 -3.20 -13.19
C SER A 138 23.07 -3.15 -13.65
N LYS A 139 23.56 -2.00 -14.15
CA LYS A 139 24.95 -1.83 -14.59
C LYS A 139 25.88 -1.62 -13.39
N ASN A 140 25.45 -0.80 -12.44
CA ASN A 140 26.24 -0.46 -11.26
C ASN A 140 25.82 -1.22 -9.98
N GLN A 141 24.74 -2.01 -10.04
CA GLN A 141 24.24 -2.91 -8.98
C GLN A 141 23.76 -2.22 -7.69
N TYR A 142 23.28 -0.97 -7.78
CA TYR A 142 22.77 -0.22 -6.61
C TYR A 142 21.43 0.50 -6.89
N TRP A 143 20.75 0.89 -5.80
CA TRP A 143 19.49 1.65 -5.85
C TRP A 143 19.77 3.15 -5.94
N LYS A 144 19.18 3.82 -6.92
CA LYS A 144 19.24 5.28 -7.10
C LYS A 144 17.95 5.95 -6.64
N SER A 145 18.05 7.17 -6.11
CA SER A 145 16.92 8.04 -5.79
C SER A 145 16.34 8.77 -7.01
N ASP A 146 17.07 8.76 -8.13
CA ASP A 146 16.72 9.39 -9.39
C ASP A 146 16.87 8.40 -10.56
N TRP A 147 16.10 8.64 -11.62
CA TRP A 147 16.34 7.98 -12.90
C TRP A 147 15.96 8.87 -14.08
N GLU A 148 16.83 8.91 -15.09
CA GLU A 148 16.53 9.43 -16.41
C GLU A 148 16.93 8.38 -17.45
N TYR A 149 16.00 7.99 -18.34
CA TYR A 149 16.26 6.98 -19.37
C TYR A 149 17.51 7.27 -20.19
N ARG A 150 17.68 8.53 -20.63
CA ARG A 150 18.78 8.96 -21.50
C ARG A 150 20.14 8.92 -20.79
N ALA A 151 20.21 9.38 -19.54
CA ALA A 151 21.44 9.37 -18.74
C ALA A 151 21.91 7.94 -18.41
N ASN A 152 20.98 7.02 -18.12
CA ASN A 152 21.28 5.64 -17.76
C ASN A 152 21.28 4.68 -18.97
N GLN A 153 20.92 5.18 -20.16
CA GLN A 153 20.79 4.45 -21.44
C GLN A 153 19.80 3.26 -21.37
N GLY A 154 18.65 3.45 -20.71
CA GLY A 154 17.64 2.40 -20.50
C GLY A 154 16.68 2.70 -19.36
N LEU A 155 15.68 1.82 -19.21
CA LEU A 155 14.84 1.74 -18.01
C LEU A 155 15.65 1.18 -16.83
N PRO A 156 15.28 1.47 -15.57
CA PRO A 156 15.78 0.71 -14.44
C PRO A 156 15.27 -0.73 -14.52
N LEU A 157 15.97 -1.68 -13.91
CA LEU A 157 15.54 -3.08 -13.91
C LEU A 157 14.34 -3.31 -12.98
N ALA A 158 14.24 -2.51 -11.92
CA ALA A 158 13.15 -2.55 -10.96
C ALA A 158 12.90 -1.16 -10.34
N VAL A 159 11.67 -0.93 -9.91
CA VAL A 159 11.27 0.20 -9.06
C VAL A 159 10.94 -0.34 -7.68
N LYS A 160 11.48 0.30 -6.64
CA LYS A 160 11.11 0.07 -5.24
C LYS A 160 10.24 1.21 -4.76
N LEU A 161 9.18 0.88 -4.04
CA LEU A 161 8.41 1.82 -3.22
C LEU A 161 8.55 1.42 -1.75
N GLU A 162 9.11 2.31 -0.94
CA GLU A 162 9.30 2.11 0.50
C GLU A 162 8.41 3.10 1.26
N LEU A 163 7.80 2.65 2.35
CA LEU A 163 6.84 3.42 3.13
C LEU A 163 7.29 3.40 4.59
N ARG A 164 7.38 4.58 5.22
CA ARG A 164 7.85 4.73 6.60
C ARG A 164 6.77 5.36 7.46
N GLY A 165 6.42 4.70 8.56
CA GLY A 165 5.44 5.16 9.56
C GLY A 165 5.97 5.04 10.98
N LYS A 166 5.18 5.47 11.97
CA LYS A 166 5.52 5.25 13.39
C LYS A 166 5.19 3.82 13.84
N ASP A 167 4.13 3.25 13.27
CA ASP A 167 3.55 1.96 13.66
C ASP A 167 3.16 1.16 12.39
N ILE A 168 3.95 1.26 11.30
CA ILE A 168 3.67 0.60 10.02
C ILE A 168 4.78 -0.40 9.68
N GLU A 169 4.44 -1.69 9.68
CA GLU A 169 5.32 -2.82 9.33
C GLU A 169 4.99 -3.42 7.94
N LEU A 170 4.87 -2.56 6.93
CA LEU A 170 4.66 -3.01 5.55
C LEU A 170 5.99 -3.32 4.85
N PRO A 171 6.09 -4.42 4.08
CA PRO A 171 7.26 -4.68 3.24
C PRO A 171 7.31 -3.66 2.09
N ALA A 172 8.52 -3.21 1.74
CA ALA A 172 8.73 -2.41 0.54
C ALA A 172 8.30 -3.20 -0.71
N LEU A 173 7.57 -2.53 -1.61
CA LEU A 173 7.19 -3.12 -2.89
C LEU A 173 8.39 -3.03 -3.83
N VAL A 174 8.74 -4.14 -4.48
CA VAL A 174 9.81 -4.19 -5.48
C VAL A 174 9.23 -4.80 -6.75
N ILE A 175 9.07 -3.98 -7.77
CA ILE A 175 8.45 -4.34 -9.04
C ILE A 175 9.52 -4.33 -10.13
N ASP A 176 9.65 -5.45 -10.84
CA ASP A 176 10.50 -5.58 -12.02
C ASP A 176 9.89 -4.86 -13.24
N ILE A 177 10.74 -4.39 -14.14
CA ILE A 177 10.32 -3.82 -15.43
C ILE A 177 10.66 -4.80 -16.54
N TYR A 178 9.67 -5.16 -17.37
CA TYR A 178 9.91 -6.01 -18.54
C TYR A 178 10.59 -5.21 -19.67
N ILE A 179 11.75 -5.69 -20.09
CA ILE A 179 12.63 -5.01 -21.07
C ILE A 179 12.29 -5.40 -22.53
N GLU A 180 11.36 -6.34 -22.75
CA GLU A 180 11.15 -6.98 -24.06
C GLU A 180 10.25 -6.23 -25.06
N GLN A 181 9.65 -5.09 -24.68
CA GLN A 181 8.84 -4.28 -25.62
C GLN A 181 9.65 -3.16 -26.30
N LYS A 182 10.64 -3.56 -27.12
CA LYS A 182 11.23 -2.69 -28.14
C LYS A 182 10.60 -2.97 -29.50
N TYR A 183 9.87 -2.00 -30.03
CA TYR A 183 9.36 -1.94 -31.41
C TYR A 183 10.00 -0.78 -32.16
#